data_AF-A0A0F9DKB6-F1
#
_entry.id   AF-A0A0F9DKB6-F1
#
_cell.length_a   1.000
_cell.length_b   1.000
_cell.length_c   1.000
_cell.angle_alpha   90.00
_cell.angle_beta   90.00
_cell.angle_gamma   90.00
#
_symmetry.space_group_name_H-M   'P 1'
#
loop_
_entity.id
_entity.type
_entity.pdbx_description
1 polymer ?
#
loop_
_entity_poly.entity_id
_entity_poly.type
_entity_poly.pdbx_seq_one_letter_code
_entity_poly.pdbx_strand_id
1 'polypeptide(L)'
;AWILLSGALPKTDITIIDFMNNDDDYLFALRPHTKKLVVIVGVGWTITSRTRWIADLVVYHTAENDDLYGWTPGERIIQGFENIMLDPNFANLTTDDERQYDLAIYFGGGLHDKIIDALTQRIDENDYKTFYMGYRDSQWDNSPYDALANSKLYVGSMGMMAYEAIVARTYPMVLCRSEDHIESANV
;
A
#
# COMPACT_ATOMS: atom_id res chain seq x y z
N ALA A 1 -10.76 12.27 -0.12
CA ALA A 1 -11.40 13.32 0.71
C ALA A 1 -11.14 14.67 0.05
N TRP A 2 -12.17 15.29 -0.57
CA TRP A 2 -12.09 16.60 -1.20
C TRP A 2 -12.78 17.63 -0.30
N ILE A 3 -12.04 18.13 0.69
CA ILE A 3 -12.44 19.32 1.43
C ILE A 3 -11.18 20.19 1.44
N LEU A 4 -11.21 21.29 0.69
CA LEU A 4 -10.41 22.53 0.82
C LEU A 4 -10.22 23.19 -0.55
N LEU A 5 -11.28 23.77 -1.13
CA LEU A 5 -11.15 24.59 -2.35
C LEU A 5 -11.86 25.96 -2.27
N SER A 6 -11.96 26.56 -1.08
CA SER A 6 -12.43 27.95 -0.98
C SER A 6 -11.89 28.78 0.19
N GLY A 7 -10.88 28.28 0.92
CA GLY A 7 -10.23 29.01 2.01
C GLY A 7 -8.71 29.00 1.85
N ALA A 8 -8.04 30.08 2.26
CA ALA A 8 -6.58 30.12 2.29
C ALA A 8 -6.07 28.96 3.17
N LEU A 9 -5.30 28.05 2.59
CA LEU A 9 -4.72 26.94 3.34
C LEU A 9 -3.78 27.51 4.42
N PRO A 10 -3.88 27.00 5.67
CA PRO A 10 -2.97 27.44 6.74
C PRO A 10 -1.53 27.09 6.35
N LYS A 11 -0.58 27.96 6.73
CA LYS A 11 0.83 27.65 6.52
C LYS A 11 1.27 26.53 7.45
N THR A 12 1.91 25.51 6.90
CA THR A 12 2.45 24.35 7.65
C THR A 12 3.97 24.29 7.52
N ASP A 13 4.63 23.74 8.54
CA ASP A 13 6.06 23.46 8.45
C ASP A 13 6.35 22.23 7.60
N ILE A 14 5.52 21.20 7.72
CA ILE A 14 5.64 19.96 6.95
C ILE A 14 4.25 19.54 6.48
N THR A 15 4.13 19.20 5.20
CA THR A 15 2.95 18.55 4.62
C THR A 15 3.38 17.19 4.09
N ILE A 16 2.65 16.14 4.49
CA ILE A 16 2.86 14.77 4.00
C ILE A 16 1.62 14.40 3.19
N ILE A 17 1.84 13.88 1.98
CA ILE A 17 0.77 13.44 1.08
C ILE A 17 1.01 11.99 0.74
N ASP A 18 -0.03 11.17 0.93
CA ASP A 18 -0.12 9.83 0.38
C ASP A 18 -0.70 9.93 -1.03
N PHE A 19 0.16 9.76 -2.05
CA PHE A 19 -0.10 10.15 -3.42
C PHE A 19 -0.41 8.93 -4.28
N MET A 20 -1.60 8.92 -4.89
CA MET A 20 -2.11 7.80 -5.70
C MET A 20 -2.42 8.19 -7.16
N ASN A 21 -2.12 9.41 -7.59
CA ASN A 21 -2.51 9.92 -8.91
C ASN A 21 -1.48 10.93 -9.39
N ASN A 22 -1.00 10.80 -10.64
CA ASN A 22 -0.14 11.76 -11.37
C ASN A 22 -0.73 13.19 -11.59
N ASP A 23 -1.61 13.67 -10.73
CA ASP A 23 -2.16 15.02 -10.76
C ASP A 23 -1.31 15.97 -9.89
N ASP A 24 -0.39 16.65 -10.56
CA ASP A 24 0.53 17.60 -9.96
C ASP A 24 -0.13 18.94 -9.59
N ASP A 25 -1.33 19.26 -10.10
CA ASP A 25 -1.94 20.60 -9.92
C ASP A 25 -2.24 20.85 -8.43
N TYR A 26 -2.63 19.81 -7.71
CA TYR A 26 -2.83 19.87 -6.26
C TYR A 26 -1.52 20.13 -5.50
N LEU A 27 -0.40 19.53 -5.93
CA LEU A 27 0.90 19.74 -5.31
C LEU A 27 1.38 21.17 -5.50
N PHE A 28 1.18 21.74 -6.69
CA PHE A 28 1.46 23.15 -6.96
C PHE A 28 0.60 24.09 -6.09
N ALA A 29 -0.68 23.78 -5.92
CA ALA A 29 -1.56 24.55 -5.05
C ALA A 29 -1.12 24.50 -3.58
N LEU A 30 -0.58 23.37 -3.11
CA LEU A 30 -0.07 23.22 -1.75
C LEU A 30 1.28 23.91 -1.52
N ARG A 31 2.14 23.96 -2.54
CA ARG A 31 3.54 24.37 -2.39
C ARG A 31 3.72 25.73 -1.68
N PRO A 32 2.97 26.80 -1.98
CA PRO A 32 3.13 28.09 -1.30
C PRO A 32 2.78 28.07 0.21
N HIS A 33 2.11 27.02 0.67
CA HIS A 33 1.58 26.90 2.02
C HIS A 33 2.42 25.97 2.91
N THR A 34 3.45 25.32 2.39
CA THR A 34 4.28 24.38 3.17
C THR A 34 5.76 24.72 3.06
N LYS A 35 6.51 24.60 4.16
CA LYS A 35 7.98 24.73 4.11
C LYS A 35 8.65 23.46 3.61
N LYS A 36 8.06 22.29 3.91
CA LYS A 36 8.55 20.99 3.49
C LYS A 36 7.41 20.10 3.00
N LEU A 37 7.50 19.66 1.76
CA LEU A 37 6.56 18.74 1.13
C LEU A 37 7.17 17.35 1.03
N VAL A 38 6.54 16.38 1.67
CA VAL A 38 6.88 14.96 1.58
C VAL A 38 5.78 14.25 0.78
N VAL A 39 6.18 13.52 -0.24
CA VAL A 39 5.28 12.71 -1.07
C VAL A 39 5.58 11.24 -0.80
N ILE A 40 4.58 10.50 -0.34
CA ILE A 40 4.62 9.05 -0.19
C ILE A 40 3.98 8.44 -1.44
N VAL A 41 4.70 7.53 -2.07
CA VAL A 41 4.26 6.83 -3.28
C VAL A 41 3.97 5.38 -2.90
N GLY A 42 2.71 4.98 -3.03
CA GLY A 42 2.27 3.61 -2.77
C GLY A 42 2.82 2.60 -3.78
N VAL A 43 2.73 1.32 -3.46
CA VAL A 43 3.10 0.23 -4.37
C VAL A 43 2.32 0.33 -5.68
N GLY A 44 3.00 0.12 -6.81
CA GLY A 44 2.39 0.11 -8.14
C GLY A 44 2.22 1.49 -8.76
N TRP A 45 2.39 2.56 -7.98
CA TRP A 45 2.29 3.93 -8.47
C TRP A 45 3.64 4.48 -8.87
N THR A 46 3.63 5.27 -9.95
CA THR A 46 4.74 6.11 -10.38
C THR A 46 4.36 7.57 -10.17
N ILE A 47 5.37 8.44 -10.12
CA ILE A 47 5.17 9.89 -10.06
C ILE A 47 5.85 10.56 -11.25
N THR A 48 5.38 11.73 -11.63
CA THR A 48 5.96 12.46 -12.76
C THR A 48 7.27 13.15 -12.35
N SER A 49 8.09 13.52 -13.34
CA SER A 49 9.25 14.38 -13.08
C SER A 49 8.86 15.72 -12.44
N ARG A 50 7.63 16.22 -12.66
CA ARG A 50 7.17 17.46 -12.02
C ARG A 50 6.94 17.26 -10.54
N THR A 51 6.33 16.13 -10.13
CA THR A 51 6.19 15.77 -8.71
C THR A 51 7.55 15.82 -8.01
N ARG A 52 8.59 15.25 -8.64
CA ARG A 52 9.97 15.23 -8.11
C ARG A 52 10.58 16.63 -7.92
N TRP A 53 10.25 17.57 -8.80
CA TRP A 53 10.71 18.96 -8.68
C TRP A 53 9.99 19.75 -7.58
N ILE A 54 8.74 19.39 -7.26
CA ILE A 54 7.91 20.12 -6.29
C ILE A 54 8.13 19.59 -4.87
N ALA A 55 8.35 18.28 -4.72
CA ALA A 55 8.59 17.61 -3.46
C ALA A 55 10.00 17.91 -2.92
N ASP A 56 10.12 18.07 -1.60
CA ASP A 56 11.43 18.15 -0.94
C ASP A 56 11.97 16.76 -0.56
N LEU A 57 11.08 15.77 -0.50
CA LEU A 57 11.36 14.36 -0.20
C LEU A 57 10.30 13.48 -0.83
N VAL A 58 10.72 12.43 -1.53
CA VAL A 58 9.86 11.36 -2.03
C VAL A 58 10.17 10.09 -1.26
N VAL A 59 9.14 9.39 -0.79
CA VAL A 59 9.24 8.12 -0.08
C VAL A 59 8.47 7.06 -0.84
N TYR A 60 9.18 6.09 -1.43
CA TYR A 60 8.54 4.97 -2.09
C TYR A 60 8.27 3.86 -1.09
N HIS A 61 7.00 3.46 -0.98
CA HIS A 61 6.57 2.28 -0.24
C HIS A 61 6.65 1.04 -1.12
N THR A 62 7.79 0.81 -1.77
CA THR A 62 8.06 -0.43 -2.49
C THR A 62 9.48 -0.91 -2.24
N ALA A 63 9.64 -2.23 -2.31
CA ALA A 63 10.89 -2.96 -2.18
C ALA A 63 11.97 -2.42 -3.12
N GLU A 64 11.62 -2.34 -4.39
CA GLU A 64 12.44 -1.79 -5.46
C GLU A 64 11.50 -0.99 -6.35
N ASN A 65 11.94 0.19 -6.74
CA ASN A 65 11.39 0.90 -7.87
C ASN A 65 12.57 1.13 -8.81
N ASP A 66 12.61 0.40 -9.91
CA ASP A 66 13.44 0.75 -11.05
C ASP A 66 12.80 1.96 -11.71
N ASP A 67 12.80 3.09 -11.00
CA ASP A 67 12.11 4.27 -11.46
C ASP A 67 12.91 4.79 -12.68
N LEU A 68 12.37 4.48 -13.86
CA LEU A 68 13.00 4.56 -15.18
C LEU A 68 13.40 6.00 -15.58
N TYR A 69 13.07 6.98 -14.75
CA TYR A 69 13.37 8.39 -14.98
C TYR A 69 14.61 8.80 -14.17
N GLY A 70 15.63 9.27 -14.87
CA GLY A 70 16.92 9.67 -14.29
C GLY A 70 16.79 10.65 -13.12
N TRP A 71 17.76 10.57 -12.21
CA TRP A 71 17.85 11.41 -11.02
C TRP A 71 17.71 12.90 -11.33
N THR A 72 16.84 13.60 -10.60
CA THR A 72 16.74 15.06 -10.68
C THR A 72 17.73 15.70 -9.70
N PRO A 73 18.53 16.70 -10.09
CA PRO A 73 19.46 17.35 -9.16
C PRO A 73 18.74 17.95 -7.93
N GLY A 74 19.18 17.58 -6.73
CA GLY A 74 18.60 18.05 -5.46
C GLY A 74 17.46 17.17 -4.92
N GLU A 75 17.03 16.17 -5.68
CA GLU A 75 16.03 15.20 -5.26
C GLU A 75 16.52 14.37 -4.07
N ARG A 76 15.61 14.13 -3.12
CA ARG A 76 15.85 13.22 -1.99
C ARG A 76 14.80 12.11 -2.07
N ILE A 77 15.27 10.91 -2.35
CA ILE A 77 14.43 9.72 -2.43
C ILE A 77 14.77 8.80 -1.27
N ILE A 78 13.75 8.29 -0.59
CA ILE A 78 13.83 7.16 0.33
C ILE A 78 13.08 6.00 -0.30
N GLN A 79 13.73 4.86 -0.42
CA GLN A 79 13.18 3.64 -1.01
C GLN A 79 13.91 2.41 -0.45
N GLY A 80 13.39 1.22 -0.68
CA GLY A 80 13.99 -0.02 -0.19
C GLY A 80 13.14 -0.69 0.88
N PHE A 81 13.31 -2.01 1.04
CA PHE A 81 12.59 -2.82 2.03
C PHE A 81 12.72 -2.27 3.45
N GLU A 82 13.86 -1.72 3.82
CA GLU A 82 14.14 -1.15 5.13
C GLU A 82 13.35 0.14 5.45
N ASN A 83 12.71 0.73 4.43
CA ASN A 83 11.96 1.98 4.54
C ASN A 83 10.44 1.78 4.38
N ILE A 84 9.97 0.54 4.21
CA ILE A 84 8.54 0.24 4.18
C ILE A 84 7.95 0.51 5.57
N MET A 85 6.93 1.37 5.64
CA MET A 85 6.17 1.55 6.87
C MET A 85 5.21 0.38 7.06
N LEU A 86 5.24 -0.22 8.25
CA LEU A 86 4.40 -1.34 8.66
C LEU A 86 3.66 -0.99 9.95
N ASP A 87 2.58 -1.70 10.25
CA ASP A 87 1.93 -1.58 11.55
C ASP A 87 2.93 -1.89 12.70
N PRO A 88 3.02 -1.06 13.75
CA PRO A 88 3.94 -1.27 14.87
C PRO A 88 3.82 -2.63 15.57
N ASN A 89 2.67 -3.30 15.49
CA ASN A 89 2.47 -4.62 16.08
C ASN A 89 3.41 -5.68 15.47
N PHE A 90 3.83 -5.51 14.20
CA PHE A 90 4.80 -6.40 13.56
C PHE A 90 6.23 -6.26 14.12
N ALA A 91 6.54 -5.21 14.90
CA ALA A 91 7.86 -5.03 15.49
C ALA A 91 8.20 -6.12 16.54
N ASN A 92 7.17 -6.66 17.21
CA ASN A 92 7.32 -7.69 18.24
C ASN A 92 6.69 -9.02 17.82
N LEU A 93 6.59 -9.28 16.51
CA LEU A 93 5.93 -10.46 15.99
C LEU A 93 6.54 -11.74 16.58
N THR A 94 5.69 -12.51 17.24
CA THR A 94 5.95 -13.90 17.61
C THR A 94 5.14 -14.79 16.68
N THR A 95 5.82 -15.51 15.78
CA THR A 95 5.15 -16.54 14.97
C THR A 95 5.15 -17.83 15.75
N ASP A 96 3.97 -18.31 16.14
CA ASP A 96 3.82 -19.68 16.61
C ASP A 96 3.96 -20.64 15.43
N ASP A 97 4.63 -21.78 15.65
CA ASP A 97 4.72 -22.84 14.64
C ASP A 97 3.33 -23.46 14.35
N GLU A 98 2.40 -23.38 15.30
CA GLU A 98 1.02 -23.86 15.19
C GLU A 98 0.06 -22.75 14.73
N ARG A 99 0.19 -22.33 13.47
CA ARG A 99 -0.73 -21.35 12.88
C ARG A 99 -2.14 -21.89 12.76
N GLN A 100 -3.11 -21.12 13.23
CA GLN A 100 -4.51 -21.53 13.36
C GLN A 100 -5.27 -21.59 12.03
N TYR A 101 -4.85 -20.81 11.02
CA TYR A 101 -5.52 -20.67 9.74
C TYR A 101 -4.59 -21.11 8.61
N ASP A 102 -5.17 -21.66 7.54
CA ASP A 102 -4.44 -21.98 6.33
C ASP A 102 -4.20 -20.70 5.51
N LEU A 103 -5.23 -19.87 5.37
CA LEU A 103 -5.21 -18.68 4.52
C LEU A 103 -5.67 -17.43 5.26
N ALA A 104 -4.93 -16.34 5.09
CA ALA A 104 -5.34 -14.97 5.37
C ALA A 104 -5.70 -14.29 4.03
N ILE A 105 -6.92 -13.76 3.89
CA ILE A 105 -7.41 -13.22 2.62
C ILE A 105 -7.76 -11.74 2.76
N TYR A 106 -7.14 -10.87 1.96
CA TYR A 106 -7.46 -9.43 1.90
C TYR A 106 -7.25 -8.86 0.51
N PHE A 107 -8.24 -8.13 0.00
CA PHE A 107 -8.13 -7.46 -1.30
C PHE A 107 -8.29 -5.95 -1.24
N GLY A 108 -8.14 -5.31 -0.06
CA GLY A 108 -8.31 -3.86 0.07
C GLY A 108 -9.76 -3.44 0.39
N GLY A 109 -9.90 -2.26 1.00
CA GLY A 109 -11.20 -1.63 1.23
C GLY A 109 -11.79 -1.07 -0.06
N GLY A 110 -13.01 -1.47 -0.41
CA GLY A 110 -13.75 -0.94 -1.58
C GLY A 110 -13.57 -1.72 -2.88
N LEU A 111 -12.89 -2.87 -2.83
CA LEU A 111 -12.65 -3.72 -3.98
C LEU A 111 -13.64 -4.90 -4.01
N HIS A 112 -14.73 -4.72 -4.78
CA HIS A 112 -15.61 -5.80 -5.21
C HIS A 112 -15.44 -6.01 -6.72
N ASP A 113 -14.79 -7.11 -7.08
CA ASP A 113 -14.67 -7.58 -8.46
C ASP A 113 -15.11 -9.04 -8.52
N LYS A 114 -15.77 -9.43 -9.62
CA LYS A 114 -16.22 -10.80 -9.89
C LYS A 114 -15.08 -11.81 -9.82
N ILE A 115 -13.84 -11.38 -10.10
CA ILE A 115 -12.65 -12.23 -9.98
C ILE A 115 -12.40 -12.59 -8.51
N ILE A 116 -12.52 -11.63 -7.59
CA ILE A 116 -12.34 -11.84 -6.15
C ILE A 116 -13.45 -12.75 -5.61
N ASP A 117 -14.70 -12.51 -6.03
CA ASP A 117 -15.84 -13.35 -5.64
C ASP A 117 -15.65 -14.80 -6.13
N ALA A 118 -15.22 -15.00 -7.38
CA ALA A 118 -14.98 -16.33 -7.93
C ALA A 118 -13.79 -17.05 -7.25
N LEU A 119 -12.73 -16.32 -6.91
CA LEU A 119 -11.58 -16.89 -6.19
C LEU A 119 -11.98 -17.30 -4.77
N THR A 120 -12.67 -16.43 -4.04
CA THR A 120 -13.11 -16.72 -2.67
C THR A 120 -14.09 -17.90 -2.64
N GLN A 121 -15.02 -17.97 -3.59
CA GLN A 121 -15.91 -19.13 -3.75
C GLN A 121 -15.10 -20.43 -3.94
N ARG A 122 -14.11 -20.43 -4.84
CA ARG A 122 -13.26 -21.62 -5.05
C ARG A 122 -12.49 -22.00 -3.80
N ILE A 123 -12.02 -21.03 -3.02
CA ILE A 123 -11.33 -21.30 -1.76
C ILE A 123 -12.28 -21.97 -0.76
N ASP A 124 -13.51 -21.49 -0.63
CA ASP A 124 -14.52 -22.11 0.26
C ASP A 124 -14.85 -23.55 -0.15
N GLU A 125 -14.88 -23.83 -1.46
CA GLU A 125 -15.14 -25.17 -1.99
C GLU A 125 -14.02 -26.19 -1.67
N ASN A 126 -12.88 -25.75 -1.14
CA ASN A 126 -11.71 -26.60 -0.84
C ASN A 126 -11.44 -26.81 0.68
N ASP A 127 -12.40 -26.49 1.56
CA ASP A 127 -12.34 -26.74 3.01
C ASP A 127 -11.11 -26.14 3.74
N TYR A 128 -10.53 -25.06 3.20
CA TYR A 128 -9.46 -24.33 3.89
C TYR A 128 -9.99 -23.60 5.13
N LYS A 129 -9.24 -23.60 6.24
CA LYS A 129 -9.56 -22.73 7.37
C LYS A 129 -9.07 -21.31 7.07
N THR A 130 -9.99 -20.43 6.70
CA THR A 130 -9.69 -19.09 6.18
C THR A 130 -10.01 -17.99 7.18
N PHE A 131 -9.15 -16.96 7.19
CA PHE A 131 -9.37 -15.69 7.86
C PHE A 131 -9.63 -14.63 6.79
N TYR A 132 -10.87 -14.16 6.67
CA TYR A 132 -11.22 -13.07 5.76
C TYR A 132 -11.02 -11.72 6.44
N MET A 133 -10.03 -10.98 5.97
CA MET A 133 -9.87 -9.57 6.33
C MET A 133 -10.74 -8.74 5.38
N GLY A 134 -11.69 -7.99 5.94
CA GLY A 134 -12.53 -7.08 5.18
C GLY A 134 -13.79 -7.69 4.57
N TYR A 135 -14.87 -6.93 4.72
CA TYR A 135 -16.18 -6.92 4.06
C TYR A 135 -17.07 -8.17 4.04
N ARG A 136 -16.57 -9.40 4.23
CA ARG A 136 -17.45 -10.57 4.06
C ARG A 136 -18.68 -10.57 4.98
N ASP A 137 -18.60 -9.93 6.15
CA ASP A 137 -19.70 -9.86 7.13
C ASP A 137 -19.90 -8.48 7.78
N SER A 138 -19.51 -7.37 7.15
CA SER A 138 -19.58 -5.99 7.72
C SER A 138 -18.80 -5.75 9.02
N GLN A 139 -18.19 -6.79 9.60
CA GLN A 139 -17.24 -6.68 10.69
C GLN A 139 -15.85 -6.56 10.08
N TRP A 140 -15.35 -5.34 10.03
CA TRP A 140 -13.93 -5.11 9.82
C TRP A 140 -13.22 -5.67 11.06
N ASP A 141 -12.70 -6.89 10.96
CA ASP A 141 -11.87 -7.43 12.03
C ASP A 141 -10.57 -6.64 12.04
N ASN A 142 -10.27 -6.01 13.18
CA ASN A 142 -9.39 -4.83 13.25
C ASN A 142 -7.91 -5.18 13.32
N SER A 143 -7.52 -6.44 13.16
CA SER A 143 -6.13 -6.86 13.37
C SER A 143 -5.58 -7.63 12.16
N PRO A 144 -5.11 -6.92 11.11
CA PRO A 144 -4.26 -7.49 10.08
C PRO A 144 -3.08 -8.28 10.64
N TYR A 145 -2.54 -7.80 11.78
CA TYR A 145 -1.53 -8.50 12.56
C TYR A 145 -1.97 -9.90 12.97
N ASP A 146 -3.11 -10.05 13.64
CA ASP A 146 -3.57 -11.36 14.11
C ASP A 146 -3.88 -12.30 12.95
N ALA A 147 -4.50 -11.79 11.90
CA ALA A 147 -4.80 -12.57 10.70
C ALA A 147 -3.52 -13.12 10.07
N LEU A 148 -2.50 -12.29 9.89
CA LEU A 148 -1.24 -12.70 9.27
C LEU A 148 -0.38 -13.57 10.19
N ALA A 149 -0.27 -13.24 11.48
CA ALA A 149 0.50 -14.00 12.45
C ALA A 149 -0.03 -15.44 12.64
N ASN A 150 -1.35 -15.61 12.51
CA ASN A 150 -2.02 -16.90 12.70
C ASN A 150 -2.31 -17.66 11.40
N SER A 151 -1.86 -17.19 10.23
CA SER A 151 -2.14 -17.82 8.92
C SER A 151 -0.89 -18.30 8.20
N LYS A 152 -0.96 -19.44 7.50
CA LYS A 152 0.19 -20.02 6.78
C LYS A 152 0.50 -19.27 5.46
N LEU A 153 -0.54 -18.94 4.71
CA LEU A 153 -0.47 -18.24 3.42
C LEU A 153 -1.30 -16.96 3.47
N TYR A 154 -0.82 -15.91 2.82
CA TYR A 154 -1.60 -14.70 2.54
C TYR A 154 -2.03 -14.74 1.08
N VAL A 155 -3.31 -14.48 0.80
CA VAL A 155 -3.84 -14.35 -0.57
C VAL A 155 -4.51 -12.99 -0.68
N GLY A 156 -4.02 -12.14 -1.57
CA GLY A 156 -4.54 -10.78 -1.60
C GLY A 156 -3.99 -9.90 -2.71
N SER A 157 -4.38 -8.62 -2.69
CA SER A 157 -3.83 -7.64 -3.62
C SER A 157 -2.40 -7.23 -3.25
N MET A 158 -1.67 -6.70 -4.23
CA MET A 158 -0.36 -6.07 -4.00
C MET A 158 -0.57 -4.75 -3.24
N GLY A 159 0.23 -4.53 -2.20
CA GLY A 159 0.10 -3.35 -1.33
C GLY A 159 0.79 -3.56 0.01
N MET A 160 0.50 -2.69 0.99
CA MET A 160 1.13 -2.75 2.32
C MET A 160 0.98 -4.13 2.98
N MET A 161 -0.18 -4.76 2.84
CA MET A 161 -0.46 -6.10 3.39
C MET A 161 0.47 -7.19 2.86
N ALA A 162 0.97 -7.06 1.63
CA ALA A 162 1.94 -8.02 1.08
C ALA A 162 3.28 -7.93 1.82
N TYR A 163 3.73 -6.73 2.19
CA TYR A 163 4.94 -6.55 2.99
C TYR A 163 4.75 -6.98 4.44
N GLU A 164 3.58 -6.68 5.02
CA GLU A 164 3.23 -7.17 6.35
C GLU A 164 3.19 -8.70 6.39
N ALA A 165 2.68 -9.36 5.35
CA ALA A 165 2.71 -10.81 5.23
C ALA A 165 4.16 -11.35 5.18
N ILE A 166 5.06 -10.70 4.44
CA ILE A 166 6.49 -11.07 4.42
C ILE A 166 7.10 -10.99 5.82
N VAL A 167 6.86 -9.89 6.54
CA VAL A 167 7.35 -9.72 7.91
C VAL A 167 6.72 -10.73 8.86
N ALA A 168 5.43 -11.06 8.66
CA ALA A 168 4.70 -12.12 9.36
C ALA A 168 5.26 -13.53 9.10
N ARG A 169 6.19 -13.68 8.15
CA ARG A 169 6.61 -14.97 7.57
C ARG A 169 5.43 -15.76 7.02
N THR A 170 4.43 -15.06 6.51
CA THR A 170 3.23 -15.61 5.89
C THR A 170 3.41 -15.48 4.39
N TYR A 171 3.51 -16.63 3.72
CA TYR A 171 3.89 -16.65 2.30
C TYR A 171 2.85 -15.88 1.48
N PRO A 172 3.22 -14.78 0.80
CA PRO A 172 2.25 -13.99 0.06
C PRO A 172 2.02 -14.57 -1.34
N MET A 173 0.76 -14.82 -1.68
CA MET A 173 0.26 -15.06 -3.02
C MET A 173 -0.52 -13.82 -3.45
N VAL A 174 0.14 -13.01 -4.26
CA VAL A 174 -0.35 -11.67 -4.58
C VAL A 174 -0.99 -11.66 -5.96
N LEU A 175 -2.21 -11.13 -6.04
CA LEU A 175 -2.88 -10.80 -7.29
C LEU A 175 -2.57 -9.35 -7.66
N CYS A 176 -1.82 -9.21 -8.74
CA CYS A 176 -1.50 -7.94 -9.38
C CYS A 176 -2.64 -7.57 -10.34
N ARG A 177 -3.27 -6.40 -10.16
CA ARG A 177 -4.26 -5.89 -11.12
C ARG A 177 -3.57 -4.95 -12.10
N SER A 178 -4.05 -4.97 -13.34
CA SER A 178 -3.55 -4.10 -14.40
C SER A 178 -3.67 -2.61 -14.04
N GLU A 179 -4.71 -2.22 -13.28
CA GLU A 179 -4.94 -0.83 -12.86
C GLU A 179 -3.88 -0.33 -11.86
N ASP A 180 -3.29 -1.23 -11.07
CA ASP A 180 -2.23 -0.92 -10.10
C ASP A 180 -0.84 -0.95 -10.78
N HIS A 181 -0.73 -1.39 -12.03
CA HIS A 181 0.55 -1.72 -12.68
C HIS A 181 0.55 -1.57 -14.21
N ILE A 182 -0.23 -0.65 -14.80
CA ILE A 182 -0.30 -0.48 -16.29
C ILE A 182 1.11 -0.36 -16.92
N GLU A 183 2.09 0.15 -16.17
CA GLU A 183 3.47 0.29 -16.63
C GLU A 183 4.38 -0.91 -16.31
N SER A 184 4.10 -1.72 -15.28
CA SER A 184 4.94 -2.88 -14.90
C SER A 184 4.60 -4.18 -15.65
N ALA A 185 3.40 -4.27 -16.24
CA ALA A 185 2.93 -5.47 -16.95
C ALA A 185 3.26 -5.47 -18.47
N ASN A 186 3.93 -4.44 -18.99
CA ASN A 186 4.26 -4.28 -20.41
C ASN A 186 5.76 -4.45 -20.73
N VAL A 187 6.50 -5.21 -19.90
CA VAL A 187 7.88 -5.65 -20.21
C VAL A 187 7.90 -7.10 -20.63
#